data_AF-A0A2V8ZXD2-F1
#
_entry.id   AF-A0A2V8ZXD2-F1
#
_cell.length_a   1.000
_cell.length_b   1.000
_cell.length_c   1.000
_cell.angle_alpha   90.00
_cell.angle_beta   90.00
_cell.angle_gamma   90.00
#
_symmetry.space_group_name_H-M   'P 1'
#
loop_
_entity.id
_entity.type
_entity.pdbx_description
1 polymer ?
#
loop_
_entity_poly.entity_id
_entity_poly.type
_entity_poly.pdbx_seq_one_letter_code
_entity_poly.pdbx_strand_id
1 'polypeptide(L)' 'MDLQALKDTPPWDWPEGTAEKLLSVLRDEQATEPDRVLAAKMAGDFTVVNDELVEALLAILRNSEESQEVRA' A
#
# COMPACT_ATOMS: atom_id res chain seq x y z
N MET A 1 -7.24 -2.33 12.54
CA MET A 1 -7.48 -1.26 11.56
C MET A 1 -7.78 -1.88 10.22
N ASP A 2 -9.00 -1.65 9.76
CA ASP A 2 -9.42 -1.93 8.39
C ASP A 2 -8.89 -0.85 7.46
N LEU A 3 -8.25 -1.27 6.37
CA LEU A 3 -7.80 -0.35 5.32
C LEU A 3 -8.97 0.45 4.74
N GLN A 4 -10.16 -0.16 4.69
CA GLN A 4 -11.38 0.51 4.24
C GLN A 4 -11.76 1.72 5.09
N ALA A 5 -11.50 1.70 6.41
CA ALA A 5 -11.81 2.82 7.30
C ALA A 5 -10.84 3.99 7.13
N LEU A 6 -9.60 3.72 6.68
CA LEU A 6 -8.57 4.73 6.46
C LEU A 6 -8.71 5.44 5.11
N LYS A 7 -9.45 4.85 4.16
CA LYS A 7 -9.72 5.44 2.85
C LYS A 7 -10.44 6.79 2.95
N ASP A 8 -11.28 6.96 3.96
CA ASP A 8 -12.02 8.20 4.22
C ASP A 8 -11.25 9.17 5.12
N THR A 9 -10.12 8.73 5.69
CA THR A 9 -9.24 9.57 6.52
C THR A 9 -8.19 10.24 5.63
N PRO A 10 -7.97 11.56 5.77
CA PRO A 10 -6.90 12.23 5.05
C PRO A 10 -5.52 11.65 5.38
N PRO A 11 -4.57 11.59 4.43
CA PRO A 11 -3.25 10.97 4.64
C PRO A 11 -2.42 11.60 5.77
N TRP A 12 -2.59 12.91 6.03
CA TRP A 12 -1.92 13.63 7.12
C TRP A 12 -2.55 13.39 8.50
N ASP A 13 -3.73 12.76 8.55
CA ASP A 13 -4.44 12.38 9.77
C ASP A 13 -4.38 10.85 10.00
N TRP A 14 -3.56 10.15 9.19
CA TRP A 14 -3.36 8.73 9.39
C TRP A 14 -2.60 8.46 10.69
N PRO A 15 -3.03 7.43 11.45
CA PRO A 15 -2.39 7.05 12.69
C PRO A 15 -0.96 6.56 12.45
N GLU A 16 -0.10 6.81 13.43
CA GLU A 16 1.24 6.22 13.50
C GLU A 16 1.13 4.69 13.43
N GLY A 17 1.93 4.04 12.58
CA GLY A 17 1.77 2.61 12.27
C GLY A 17 1.07 2.32 10.93
N THR A 18 0.48 3.32 10.28
CA THR A 18 -0.24 3.10 8.99
C THR A 18 0.72 2.70 7.88
N ALA A 19 1.91 3.31 7.83
CA ALA A 19 2.93 2.98 6.84
C ALA A 19 3.40 1.52 6.98
N GLU A 20 3.73 1.06 8.20
CA GLU A 20 4.15 -0.32 8.44
C GLU A 20 3.05 -1.33 8.07
N LYS A 21 1.78 -0.95 8.30
CA LYS A 21 0.67 -1.82 7.94
C LYS A 21 0.45 -1.91 6.43
N LEU A 22 0.54 -0.80 5.71
CA LEU A 22 0.51 -0.78 4.24
C LEU A 22 1.67 -1.61 3.68
N LEU A 23 2.88 -1.44 4.22
CA LEU A 23 4.06 -2.22 3.87
C LEU A 23 3.84 -3.72 4.06
N SER A 24 3.26 -4.12 5.19
CA SER A 24 2.94 -5.52 5.48
C SER A 24 2.02 -6.11 4.41
N VAL A 25 0.96 -5.38 4.03
CA VAL A 25 -0.01 -5.83 3.01
C VAL A 25 0.62 -5.85 1.61
N LEU A 26 1.44 -4.86 1.26
CA LEU A 26 2.12 -4.80 -0.04
C LEU A 26 3.11 -5.96 -0.25
N ARG A 27 3.81 -6.35 0.83
CA ARG A 27 4.79 -7.44 0.85
C ARG A 27 4.16 -8.82 1.05
N ASP A 28 2.90 -8.89 1.46
CA ASP A 28 2.20 -10.15 1.67
C ASP A 28 1.67 -10.69 0.33
N GLU A 29 2.36 -11.68 -0.23
CA GLU A 29 1.95 -12.38 -1.46
C GLU A 29 0.65 -13.18 -1.28
N GLN A 30 0.23 -13.46 -0.05
CA GLN A 30 -1.03 -14.15 0.25
C GLN A 30 -2.20 -13.17 0.46
N ALA A 31 -1.93 -11.87 0.55
CA ALA A 31 -2.99 -10.87 0.68
C ALA A 31 -3.85 -10.82 -0.58
N THR A 32 -5.14 -10.56 -0.39
CA THR A 32 -6.08 -10.53 -1.51
C THR A 32 -5.74 -9.37 -2.45
N GLU A 33 -5.94 -9.59 -3.75
CA GLU A 33 -5.73 -8.55 -4.78
C GLU A 33 -6.41 -7.20 -4.43
N PRO A 34 -7.68 -7.15 -3.98
CA PRO A 34 -8.33 -5.90 -3.60
C PRO A 34 -7.63 -5.17 -2.45
N ASP A 35 -7.12 -5.91 -1.46
CA ASP A 35 -6.41 -5.31 -0.31
C ASP A 35 -5.05 -4.75 -0.74
N ARG A 36 -4.34 -5.45 -1.64
CA ARG A 36 -3.05 -5.02 -2.17
C ARG A 36 -3.17 -3.81 -3.08
N VAL A 37 -4.19 -3.77 -3.95
CA VAL A 37 -4.53 -2.59 -4.76
C VAL A 37 -4.86 -1.40 -3.86
N LEU A 38 -5.68 -1.61 -2.83
CA LEU A 38 -6.03 -0.54 -1.89
C LEU A 38 -4.79 -0.02 -1.15
N ALA A 39 -3.92 -0.92 -0.69
CA ALA A 39 -2.68 -0.54 -0.02
C ALA A 39 -1.73 0.24 -0.95
N ALA A 40 -1.63 -0.16 -2.22
CA ALA A 40 -0.78 0.51 -3.20
C ALA A 40 -1.27 1.93 -3.48
N LYS A 41 -2.59 2.09 -3.65
CA LYS A 41 -3.22 3.40 -3.81
C LYS A 41 -3.00 4.31 -2.61
N MET A 42 -3.21 3.79 -1.40
CA MET A 42 -2.98 4.54 -0.16
C MET A 42 -1.50 4.89 0.04
N ALA A 43 -0.59 4.00 -0.33
CA ALA A 43 0.85 4.28 -0.30
C ALA A 43 1.24 5.41 -1.27
N GLY A 44 0.56 5.54 -2.42
CA GLY A 44 0.71 6.66 -3.33
C GLY A 44 0.15 7.99 -2.80
N ASP A 45 -0.92 7.92 -2.01
CA ASP A 45 -1.54 9.09 -1.36
C ASP A 45 -0.77 9.56 -0.10
N PHE A 46 0.26 8.82 0.34
CA PHE A 46 1.06 9.14 1.52
C PHE A 46 1.80 10.47 1.30
N THR A 47 1.47 11.49 2.09
CA THR A 47 2.07 12.83 1.95
C THR A 47 3.51 12.92 2.46
N VAL A 48 3.93 11.96 3.27
CA VAL A 48 5.31 11.81 3.75
C VAL A 48 5.98 10.70 2.95
N VAL A 49 6.92 11.06 2.08
CA VAL A 49 7.67 10.07 1.30
C VAL A 49 8.43 9.16 2.26
N ASN A 50 8.11 7.86 2.24
CA ASN A 50 8.81 6.82 2.99
C ASN A 50 9.53 5.91 2.00
N ASP A 51 10.86 5.86 2.09
CA ASP A 51 11.72 5.07 1.20
C ASP A 51 11.33 3.59 1.18
N GLU A 52 10.88 3.03 2.31
CA GLU A 52 10.43 1.64 2.38
C GLU A 52 9.14 1.41 1.58
N LEU A 53 8.20 2.36 1.63
CA LEU A 53 6.97 2.31 0.84
C LEU A 53 7.28 2.43 -0.65
N VAL A 54 8.20 3.33 -1.01
CA VAL A 54 8.68 3.47 -2.39
C VAL A 54 9.33 2.18 -2.88
N GLU A 55 10.19 1.55 -2.06
CA GLU A 55 10.82 0.29 -2.41
C GLU A 55 9.80 -0.85 -2.58
N ALA A 56 8.79 -0.93 -1.72
CA ALA A 56 7.72 -1.92 -1.83
C ALA A 56 6.89 -1.75 -3.11
N LEU A 57 6.52 -0.51 -3.45
CA LEU A 57 5.82 -0.21 -4.71
C LEU A 57 6.68 -0.54 -5.94
N LEU A 58 7.97 -0.23 -5.91
CA LEU A 58 8.91 -0.58 -6.97
C LEU A 58 9.09 -2.09 -7.10
N ALA A 59 9.08 -2.84 -5.99
CA ALA A 59 9.15 -4.30 -6.01
C ALA A 59 7.91 -4.90 -6.70
N ILE A 60 6.72 -4.40 -6.39
CA ILE A 60 5.46 -4.79 -7.04
C ILE A 60 5.52 -4.48 -8.55
N LEU A 61 5.95 -3.27 -8.92
CA LEU A 61 6.08 -2.88 -10.33
C LEU A 61 7.07 -3.75 -11.11
N ARG A 62 8.14 -4.23 -10.44
CA ARG A 62 9.16 -5.10 -11.03
C ARG A 62 8.72 -6.56 -11.11
N ASN A 63 7.73 -6.98 -10.34
CA ASN A 63 7.25 -8.35 -10.35
C ASN A 63 6.29 -8.56 -11.53
N SER A 64 6.77 -9.26 -12.57
CA SER A 64 5.98 -9.54 -13.77
C SER A 64 4.83 -10.53 -13.54
N GLU A 65 4.86 -11.28 -12.44
CA GLU A 65 3.81 -12.24 -12.07
C GLU A 65 2.64 -11.59 -11.32
N GLU A 66 2.79 -10.34 -10.91
CA GLU A 66 1.73 -9.58 -10.25
C GLU A 66 0.62 -9.17 -11.22
N SER A 67 -0.61 -9.16 -10.70
CA SER A 67 -1.76 -8.64 -11.42
C SER A 67 -1.53 -7.20 -11.89
N GLN A 68 -2.01 -6.93 -13.10
CA GLN A 68 -1.88 -5.60 -13.71
C GLN A 68 -2.58 -4.51 -12.88
N GLU A 69 -3.64 -4.86 -12.14
CA GLU A 69 -4.36 -3.92 -11.26
C GLU A 69 -3.52 -3.50 -10.05
N VAL A 70 -2.71 -4.41 -9.49
CA VAL A 70 -1.81 -4.11 -8.36
C VAL A 70 -0.60 -3.27 -8.82
N ARG A 71 -0.22 -3.42 -10.09
CA ARG A 71 0.89 -2.70 -10.72
C ARG A 71 0.52 -1.35 -11.36
N ALA A 72 -0.76 -1.02 -11.46
CA ALA A 72 -1.23 0.18 -12.16
C ALA A 72 -1.05 1.46 -11.33
#